data_AF-A0A183JVZ5-F1
#
_entry.id   AF-A0A183JVZ5-F1
#
_cell.length_a   1.000
_cell.length_b   1.000
_cell.length_c   1.000
_cell.angle_alpha   90.00
_cell.angle_beta   90.00
_cell.angle_gamma   90.00
#
_symmetry.space_group_name_H-M   'P 1'
#
loop_
_entity.id
_entity.type
_entity.pdbx_description
1 polymer ?
#
loop_
_entity_poly.entity_id
_entity_poly.type
_entity_poly.pdbx_seq_one_letter_code
_entity_poly.pdbx_strand_id
1 'polypeptide(L)'
;MRENKCFPPTFELRELMDFYFQICSIEVTCESAGIMAGTLANGGINPLTNETVVSAAAARDTLSVMHSCGMYDYSGQFAFKVNCCIIV
;
A
#
# COMPACT_ATOMS: atom_id res chain seq x y z
N MET A 1 19.60 8.54 -3.94
CA MET A 1 18.41 9.35 -3.55
C MET A 1 18.77 10.66 -2.85
N ARG A 2 19.63 10.66 -1.81
CA ARG A 2 20.07 11.91 -1.16
C ARG A 2 20.85 12.85 -2.09
N GLU A 3 21.80 12.30 -2.84
CA GLU A 3 22.61 13.06 -3.81
C GLU A 3 21.76 13.61 -4.98
N ASN A 4 20.65 12.93 -5.29
CA ASN A 4 19.72 13.32 -6.37
C ASN A 4 18.58 14.23 -5.88
N LYS A 5 18.64 14.72 -4.63
CA LYS A 5 17.64 15.65 -4.05
C LYS A 5 16.19 15.14 -4.13
N CYS A 6 15.98 13.84 -3.95
CA CYS A 6 14.65 13.23 -4.00
C CYS A 6 13.82 13.43 -2.72
N PHE A 7 14.41 14.00 -1.66
CA PHE A 7 13.75 14.18 -0.37
C PHE A 7 13.38 15.64 -0.13
N PRO A 8 12.24 15.92 0.53
CA PRO A 8 11.91 17.26 0.98
C PRO A 8 12.96 17.77 1.98
N PRO A 9 13.27 19.08 2.00
CA PRO A 9 14.38 19.65 2.78
C PRO A 9 14.14 19.67 4.29
N THR A 10 12.97 19.25 4.76
CA THR A 10 12.54 19.34 6.16
C THR A 10 12.93 18.15 7.03
N PHE A 11 13.38 17.03 6.45
CA PHE A 11 13.62 15.78 7.20
C PHE A 11 15.05 15.26 7.04
N GLU A 12 15.62 14.77 8.14
CA GLU A 12 16.91 14.07 8.14
C GLU A 12 16.77 12.65 7.59
N LEU A 13 17.70 12.24 6.72
CA LEU A 13 17.64 10.93 6.05
C LEU A 13 17.57 9.76 7.03
N ARG A 14 18.29 9.87 8.15
CA ARG A 14 18.39 8.79 9.13
C ARG A 14 17.05 8.53 9.81
N GLU A 15 16.34 9.60 10.20
CA GLU A 15 15.01 9.49 10.80
C GLU A 15 14.00 8.89 9.83
N LEU A 16 14.07 9.24 8.54
CA LEU A 16 13.21 8.64 7.51
C LEU A 16 13.47 7.14 7.34
N MET A 17 14.74 6.73 7.37
CA MET A 17 15.10 5.31 7.26
C MET A 17 14.68 4.52 8.51
N ASP A 18 14.90 5.08 9.70
CA ASP A 18 14.47 4.46 10.95
C ASP A 18 12.94 4.29 10.97
N PHE A 19 12.18 5.29 10.50
CA PHE A 19 10.73 5.19 10.35
C PHE A 19 10.30 4.14 9.32
N TYR A 20 10.98 4.06 8.18
CA TYR A 20 10.71 3.03 7.16
C TYR A 20 10.88 1.61 7.72
N PHE A 21 11.96 1.35 8.47
CA PHE A 21 12.20 0.05 9.07
C PHE A 21 11.16 -0.31 10.13
N GLN A 22 10.65 0.67 10.87
CA GLN A 22 9.54 0.47 11.79
C GLN A 22 8.27 0.02 11.05
N ILE A 23 7.91 0.67 9.93
CA ILE A 23 6.74 0.28 9.12
C ILE A 23 6.88 -1.15 8.58
N CYS A 24 8.07 -1.53 8.12
CA CYS A 24 8.32 -2.89 7.62
C CYS A 24 8.28 -3.97 8.71
N SER A 25 8.37 -3.57 9.98
CA SER A 25 8.37 -4.47 11.13
C SER A 25 7.00 -4.54 11.83
N ILE A 26 5.96 -3.98 11.23
CA ILE A 26 4.58 -4.08 11.73
C ILE A 26 4.09 -5.52 11.52
N GLU A 27 3.64 -6.15 12.60
CA GLU A 27 3.06 -7.49 12.55
C GLU A 27 1.56 -7.42 12.27
N VAL A 28 1.10 -8.30 11.39
CA VAL A 28 -0.32 -8.46 11.05
C VAL A 28 -0.66 -9.94 10.98
N THR A 29 -1.90 -10.28 11.35
CA THR A 29 -2.48 -11.63 11.13
C THR A 29 -3.21 -11.67 9.80
N CYS A 30 -3.41 -12.87 9.21
CA CYS A 30 -4.17 -13.03 7.98
C CYS A 30 -5.59 -12.43 8.07
N GLU A 31 -6.23 -12.52 9.23
CA GLU A 31 -7.55 -11.93 9.48
C GLU A 31 -7.49 -10.40 9.44
N SER A 32 -6.54 -9.79 10.14
CA SER A 32 -6.36 -8.34 10.13
C SER A 32 -5.98 -7.81 8.73
N ALA A 33 -5.11 -8.54 8.01
CA ALA A 33 -4.73 -8.20 6.64
C ALA A 33 -5.93 -8.32 5.68
N GLY A 34 -6.80 -9.32 5.86
CA GLY A 34 -8.04 -9.46 5.09
C GLY A 34 -9.00 -8.29 5.29
N ILE A 35 -9.11 -7.75 6.52
CA ILE A 35 -9.92 -6.57 6.80
C ILE A 35 -9.31 -5.31 6.17
N MET A 36 -7.98 -5.17 6.21
CA MET A 36 -7.27 -4.07 5.53
C MET A 36 -7.49 -4.14 4.01
N ALA A 37 -7.43 -5.34 3.44
CA ALA A 37 -7.69 -5.57 2.03
C ALA A 37 -9.15 -5.24 1.67
N GLY A 38 -10.09 -5.71 2.48
CA GLY A 38 -11.52 -5.40 2.35
C GLY A 38 -11.82 -3.92 2.45
N THR A 39 -11.07 -3.18 3.28
CA THR A 39 -11.20 -1.71 3.40
C THR A 39 -10.82 -1.03 2.09
N LEU A 40 -9.73 -1.44 1.45
CA LEU A 40 -9.33 -0.91 0.13
C LEU A 40 -10.33 -1.30 -0.96
N ALA A 41 -10.80 -2.55 -0.97
CA ALA A 41 -11.79 -3.04 -1.92
C ALA A 41 -13.15 -2.31 -1.78
N ASN A 42 -13.52 -1.92 -0.57
CA ASN A 42 -14.74 -1.17 -0.26
C ASN A 42 -14.58 0.36 -0.43
N GLY A 43 -13.61 0.80 -1.25
CA GLY A 43 -13.40 2.23 -1.53
C GLY A 43 -12.85 3.04 -0.36
N GLY A 44 -12.21 2.38 0.62
CA GLY A 44 -11.60 3.02 1.79
C GLY A 44 -12.43 2.98 3.06
N ILE A 45 -13.57 2.28 3.06
CA ILE A 45 -14.46 2.15 4.22
C ILE A 45 -14.23 0.79 4.90
N ASN A 46 -13.93 0.81 6.20
CA ASN A 46 -13.72 -0.42 6.96
C ASN A 46 -15.02 -1.25 7.01
N PRO A 47 -15.02 -2.51 6.54
CA PRO A 47 -16.23 -3.31 6.44
C PRO A 47 -16.82 -3.71 7.80
N LEU A 48 -16.05 -3.65 8.89
CA LEU A 48 -16.52 -4.01 10.23
C LEU A 48 -17.07 -2.82 10.99
N THR A 49 -16.45 -1.65 10.87
CA THR A 49 -16.83 -0.45 11.63
C THR A 49 -17.65 0.55 10.80
N ASN A 50 -17.71 0.40 9.47
CA ASN A 50 -18.27 1.36 8.53
C ASN A 50 -17.62 2.76 8.57
N GLU A 51 -16.43 2.87 9.17
CA GLU A 51 -15.69 4.12 9.21
C GLU A 51 -14.88 4.32 7.94
N THR A 52 -14.80 5.57 7.47
CA THR A 52 -13.95 5.93 6.33
C THR A 52 -12.50 6.07 6.82
N VAL A 53 -11.65 5.11 6.47
CA VAL A 53 -10.23 5.08 6.87
C VAL A 53 -9.36 5.83 5.85
N VAL A 54 -9.66 5.64 4.57
CA VAL A 54 -8.98 6.34 3.47
C VAL A 54 -10.01 6.89 2.49
N SER A 55 -9.64 7.95 1.77
CA SER A 55 -10.52 8.48 0.73
C SER A 55 -10.65 7.50 -0.42
N ALA A 56 -11.79 7.54 -1.13
CA ALA A 56 -12.01 6.71 -2.31
C ALA A 56 -11.00 6.99 -3.44
N ALA A 57 -10.43 8.21 -3.49
CA ALA A 57 -9.35 8.53 -4.41
C ALA A 57 -8.06 7.80 -4.03
N ALA A 58 -7.66 7.87 -2.76
CA ALA A 58 -6.46 7.17 -2.27
C ALA A 58 -6.58 5.65 -2.42
N ALA A 59 -7.74 5.07 -2.13
CA ALA A 59 -7.99 3.64 -2.35
C ALA A 59 -7.83 3.27 -3.83
N ARG A 60 -8.42 4.04 -4.74
CA ARG A 60 -8.32 3.83 -6.19
C ARG A 60 -6.88 3.92 -6.70
N ASP A 61 -6.14 4.95 -6.29
CA ASP A 61 -4.76 5.15 -6.73
C ASP A 61 -3.86 4.04 -6.22
N THR A 62 -4.06 3.61 -4.96
CA THR A 62 -3.34 2.48 -4.36
C THR A 62 -3.62 1.19 -5.12
N LEU A 63 -4.89 0.88 -5.40
CA LEU A 63 -5.27 -0.30 -6.18
C LEU A 63 -4.71 -0.26 -7.60
N SER A 64 -4.67 0.92 -8.24
CA SER A 64 -4.08 1.07 -9.57
C SER A 64 -2.59 0.73 -9.56
N VAL A 65 -1.82 1.20 -8.57
CA VAL A 65 -0.39 0.90 -8.45
C VAL A 65 -0.16 -0.56 -8.07
N MET A 66 -0.98 -1.12 -7.18
CA MET A 66 -0.91 -2.54 -6.80
C MET A 66 -1.19 -3.46 -7.98
N HIS A 67 -2.09 -3.09 -8.88
CA HIS A 67 -2.34 -3.89 -10.09
C HIS A 67 -1.14 -3.93 -11.05
N SER A 68 -0.43 -2.80 -11.24
CA SER A 68 0.68 -2.73 -12.19
C SER A 68 2.04 -3.14 -11.59
N CYS A 69 2.23 -2.96 -10.29
CA CYS A 69 3.54 -3.09 -9.63
C CYS A 69 3.54 -3.97 -8.38
N GLY A 70 2.40 -4.56 -8.01
CA GLY A 70 2.24 -5.28 -6.74
C GLY A 70 2.92 -6.64 -6.64
N MET A 71 3.42 -7.21 -7.74
CA MET A 71 4.03 -8.54 -7.80
C MET A 71 5.46 -8.51 -8.34
N TYR A 72 6.22 -7.45 -8.04
CA TYR A 72 7.61 -7.25 -8.50
C TYR A 72 7.76 -7.53 -10.01
N ASP A 73 8.74 -8.35 -10.42
CA ASP A 73 8.97 -8.73 -11.82
C ASP A 73 7.82 -9.56 -12.43
N TYR A 74 6.96 -10.15 -11.59
CA TYR A 74 5.80 -10.92 -12.02
C TYR A 74 4.55 -10.06 -12.27
N SER A 75 4.57 -8.78 -11.92
CA SER A 75 3.40 -7.89 -12.03
C SER A 75 2.79 -7.87 -13.43
N GLY A 76 3.62 -7.84 -14.48
CA GLY A 76 3.14 -7.85 -15.87
C GLY A 76 2.45 -9.15 -16.28
N GLN A 77 2.94 -10.31 -15.82
CA GLN A 77 2.29 -11.58 -16.10
C GLN A 77 1.02 -11.78 -15.26
N PHE A 78 1.03 -11.30 -14.02
CA PHE A 78 -0.11 -11.40 -13.12
C PHE A 78 -1.28 -10.53 -13.60
N ALA A 79 -1.01 -9.30 -14.00
CA ALA A 79 -2.01 -8.40 -14.56
C ALA A 79 -2.71 -9.04 -15.78
N PHE A 80 -1.93 -9.67 -16.67
CA PHE A 80 -2.48 -10.31 -17.86
C PHE A 80 -3.25 -11.62 -17.57
N LYS A 81 -2.73 -12.47 -16.66
CA LYS A 81 -3.31 -13.80 -16.38
C LYS A 81 -4.49 -13.76 -15.43
N VAL A 82 -4.42 -12.91 -14.40
CA VAL A 82 -5.40 -12.90 -13.29
C VAL A 82 -6.39 -11.74 -13.43
N ASN A 83 -6.01 -10.64 -14.10
CA ASN A 83 -6.85 -9.44 -14.27
C ASN A 83 -7.48 -8.93 -12.96
N CYS A 84 -6.81 -9.17 -11.84
CA CYS A 84 -7.22 -8.73 -10.52
C CYS A 84 -6.15 -7.83 -9.92
N CYS A 85 -6.57 -6.85 -9.11
CA CYS A 85 -5.64 -6.13 -8.25
C CYS A 85 -5.22 -7.07 -7.12
N ILE A 86 -3.92 -7.20 -6.87
CA ILE A 86 -3.48 -7.90 -5.67
C ILE A 86 -3.72 -6.99 -4.48
N ILE A 87 -4.45 -7.51 -3.50
CA ILE A 87 -4.67 -6.83 -2.23
C ILE A 87 -4.19 -7.82 -1.17
N VAL A 88 -2.89 -7.70 -0.87
CA VAL A 88 -2.06 -8.56 -0.02
C VAL A 88 -1.69 -9.90 -0.64
#